data_AF-A0A381N6A7-F1
#
_entry.id   AF-A0A381N6A7-F1
#
_cell.length_a   1.000
_cell.length_b   1.000
_cell.length_c   1.000
_cell.angle_alpha   90.00
_cell.angle_beta   90.00
_cell.angle_gamma   90.00
#
_symmetry.space_group_name_H-M   'P 1'
#
loop_
_entity.id
_entity.type
_entity.pdbx_description
1 polymer ?
#
loop_
_entity_poly.entity_id
_entity_poly.type
_entity_poly.pdbx_seq_one_letter_code
_entity_poly.pdbx_strand_id
1 'polypeptide(L)'
;MKSDAKETLIATDNNQIQEVTENFGAKTIMTKRTHASGTDRINEVAELECWEEDQIIVNLQGDSPLMPAENINQVAKLLSDSPDAGIATLATKILD
;
A
#
# COMPACT_ATOMS: atom_id res chain seq x y z
N MET A 1 4.60 6.93 12.90
CA MET A 1 4.90 5.98 11.81
C MET A 1 6.41 5.96 11.59
N LYS A 2 6.97 4.92 10.98
CA LYS A 2 8.41 4.86 10.67
C LYS A 2 8.74 5.48 9.31
N SER A 3 7.83 5.39 8.34
CA SER A 3 7.90 6.08 7.04
C SER A 3 7.23 7.46 7.11
N ASP A 4 7.36 8.22 6.03
CA ASP A 4 6.78 9.55 5.82
C ASP A 4 5.34 9.50 5.31
N ALA A 5 4.72 8.31 5.32
CA ALA A 5 3.34 8.13 4.92
C ALA A 5 2.42 9.03 5.78
N LYS A 6 1.55 9.80 5.12
CA LYS A 6 0.56 10.65 5.79
C LYS A 6 -0.53 9.81 6.46
N GLU A 7 -0.85 8.67 5.86
CA GLU A 7 -1.87 7.73 6.32
C GLU A 7 -1.41 6.30 6.03
N THR A 8 -1.85 5.36 6.87
CA THR A 8 -1.70 3.92 6.65
C THR A 8 -3.02 3.22 6.90
N LEU A 9 -3.39 2.33 6.01
CA LEU A 9 -4.56 1.47 6.15
C LEU A 9 -4.24 0.04 5.73
N ILE A 10 -5.08 -0.89 6.17
CA ILE A 10 -4.99 -2.30 5.81
C ILE A 10 -6.20 -2.64 4.94
N ALA A 11 -5.96 -3.21 3.76
CA ALA A 11 -7.01 -3.72 2.90
C ALA A 11 -7.09 -5.24 3.03
N THR A 12 -8.25 -5.79 3.43
CA THR A 12 -8.41 -7.24 3.63
C THR A 12 -9.78 -7.73 3.19
N ASP A 13 -9.90 -9.02 2.87
CA ASP A 13 -11.17 -9.70 2.56
C ASP A 13 -11.63 -10.66 3.68
N ASN A 14 -10.94 -10.60 4.83
CA ASN A 14 -11.11 -11.53 5.92
C ASN A 14 -11.46 -10.80 7.22
N ASN A 15 -12.65 -11.12 7.75
CA ASN A 15 -13.16 -10.55 9.00
C ASN A 15 -12.25 -10.82 10.21
N GLN A 16 -11.53 -11.96 10.24
CA GLN A 16 -10.60 -12.25 11.32
C GLN A 16 -9.38 -11.31 11.30
N ILE A 17 -8.92 -10.94 10.09
CA ILE A 17 -7.85 -9.93 9.95
C ILE A 17 -8.39 -8.58 10.40
N GLN A 18 -9.60 -8.22 9.96
CA GLN A 18 -10.24 -6.97 10.37
C GLN A 18 -10.31 -6.84 11.89
N GLU A 19 -10.89 -7.82 12.58
CA GLU A 19 -11.01 -7.83 14.03
C GLU A 19 -9.66 -7.64 14.73
N VAL A 20 -8.63 -8.38 14.30
CA VAL A 20 -7.28 -8.25 14.86
C VAL A 20 -6.70 -6.85 14.62
N THR A 21 -6.88 -6.29 13.42
CA THR A 21 -6.34 -4.97 13.05
C THR A 21 -7.02 -3.81 13.76
N GLU A 22 -8.33 -3.88 13.93
CA GLU A 22 -9.11 -2.89 14.67
C GLU A 22 -8.75 -2.91 16.16
N ASN A 23 -8.45 -4.09 16.72
CA ASN A 23 -8.00 -4.22 18.11
C ASN A 23 -6.69 -3.50 18.41
N PHE A 24 -5.81 -3.32 17.42
CA PHE A 24 -4.60 -2.50 17.55
C PHE A 24 -4.73 -1.09 16.93
N GLY A 25 -5.94 -0.69 16.57
CA GLY A 25 -6.28 0.68 16.14
C GLY A 25 -5.86 1.02 14.71
N ALA A 26 -5.59 0.04 13.86
CA ALA A 26 -5.35 0.30 12.45
C ALA A 26 -6.65 0.57 11.71
N LYS A 27 -6.62 1.55 10.78
CA LYS A 27 -7.69 1.74 9.81
C LYS A 27 -7.71 0.55 8.87
N THR A 28 -8.84 -0.15 8.79
CA THR A 28 -8.99 -1.34 7.97
C THR A 28 -10.18 -1.20 7.05
N ILE A 29 -9.99 -1.56 5.78
CA ILE A 29 -11.01 -1.50 4.73
C ILE A 29 -11.26 -2.92 4.24
N MET A 30 -12.53 -3.31 4.29
CA MET A 30 -12.98 -4.58 3.73
C MET A 30 -13.06 -4.47 2.21
N THR A 31 -12.49 -5.46 1.54
CA THR A 31 -12.38 -5.54 0.09
C THR A 31 -12.89 -6.89 -0.42
N LYS A 32 -13.21 -6.97 -1.71
CA LYS A 32 -13.72 -8.19 -2.32
C LYS A 32 -12.67 -9.30 -2.32
N ARG A 33 -13.12 -10.52 -2.04
CA ARG A 33 -12.32 -11.76 -2.16
C ARG A 33 -11.99 -12.14 -3.60
N THR A 34 -12.73 -11.60 -4.57
CA THR A 34 -12.67 -11.99 -5.99
C THR A 34 -11.63 -11.22 -6.80
N HIS A 35 -10.87 -10.30 -6.18
CA HIS A 35 -9.80 -9.57 -6.87
C HIS A 35 -8.69 -10.51 -7.33
N ALA A 36 -8.25 -10.36 -8.57
CA ALA A 36 -7.22 -11.20 -9.16
C ALA A 36 -5.81 -10.78 -8.73
N SER A 37 -5.64 -9.51 -8.33
CA SER A 37 -4.35 -8.94 -7.94
C SER A 37 -4.46 -7.96 -6.77
N GLY A 38 -3.30 -7.62 -6.19
CA GLY A 38 -3.23 -6.54 -5.20
C GLY A 38 -3.58 -5.16 -5.77
N THR A 39 -3.33 -4.93 -7.06
CA THR A 39 -3.69 -3.67 -7.74
C THR A 39 -5.19 -3.51 -7.85
N ASP A 40 -5.94 -4.58 -8.16
CA ASP A 40 -7.41 -4.53 -8.19
C ASP A 40 -7.99 -4.21 -6.81
N ARG A 41 -7.40 -4.80 -5.76
CA ARG A 41 -7.76 -4.52 -4.37
C ARG A 41 -7.54 -3.06 -4.00
N ILE A 42 -6.43 -2.47 -4.46
CA ILE A 42 -6.12 -1.06 -4.25
C ILE A 42 -7.11 -0.15 -4.98
N ASN A 43 -7.50 -0.50 -6.21
CA ASN A 43 -8.49 0.29 -6.95
C ASN A 43 -9.83 0.36 -6.21
N GLU A 44 -10.31 -0.75 -5.65
CA GLU A 44 -11.52 -0.73 -4.81
C GLU A 44 -11.35 0.18 -3.58
N VAL A 45 -10.20 0.14 -2.92
CA VAL A 45 -9.92 1.03 -1.78
C VAL A 45 -9.93 2.50 -2.18
N ALA A 46 -9.30 2.83 -3.31
CA ALA A 46 -9.26 4.20 -3.82
C ALA A 46 -10.67 4.73 -4.11
N GLU A 47 -11.55 3.91 -4.68
CA GLU A 47 -12.96 4.24 -4.91
C GLU A 47 -13.74 4.45 -3.60
N LEU A 48 -13.53 3.60 -2.59
CA LEU A 48 -14.21 3.69 -1.29
C LEU A 48 -13.76 4.91 -0.48
N GLU A 49 -12.48 5.27 -0.56
CA GLU A 49 -11.89 6.39 0.17
C GLU A 49 -11.96 7.71 -0.60
N CYS A 50 -12.48 7.69 -1.83
CA CYS A 50 -12.56 8.85 -2.72
C CYS A 50 -11.20 9.56 -2.87
N TRP A 51 -10.12 8.80 -3.08
CA TRP A 51 -8.81 9.37 -3.31
C TRP A 51 -8.74 10.15 -4.62
N GLU A 52 -8.01 11.26 -4.61
CA GLU A 52 -7.78 12.09 -5.79
C GLU A 52 -6.83 11.38 -6.76
N GLU A 53 -6.96 11.68 -8.06
CA GLU A 53 -6.17 11.03 -9.12
C GLU A 53 -4.65 11.27 -9.00
N ASP A 54 -4.24 12.36 -8.34
CA ASP A 54 -2.83 12.72 -8.14
C ASP A 54 -2.24 12.17 -6.83
N GLN A 55 -3.01 11.41 -6.06
CA GLN A 55 -2.56 10.86 -4.79
C GLN A 55 -1.56 9.71 -5.00
N ILE A 56 -0.34 9.90 -4.50
CA ILE A 56 0.67 8.83 -4.50
C ILE A 56 0.35 7.82 -3.40
N ILE A 57 0.20 6.57 -3.80
CA ILE A 57 0.01 5.43 -2.92
C ILE A 57 1.21 4.48 -2.99
N VAL A 58 1.52 3.84 -1.86
CA VAL A 58 2.52 2.77 -1.81
C VAL A 58 1.85 1.46 -1.42
N ASN A 59 1.87 0.50 -2.34
CA ASN A 59 1.43 -0.86 -2.06
C ASN A 59 2.50 -1.62 -1.27
N LEU A 60 2.29 -1.79 0.04
CA LEU A 60 3.13 -2.64 0.88
C LEU A 60 2.44 -3.99 1.13
N GLN A 61 3.05 -5.07 0.68
CA GLN A 61 2.51 -6.42 0.88
C GLN A 61 2.57 -6.82 2.37
N GLY A 62 1.49 -7.45 2.85
CA GLY A 62 1.37 -7.86 4.26
C GLY A 62 2.36 -8.97 4.68
N ASP A 63 2.97 -9.66 3.71
CA ASP A 63 4.00 -10.67 3.91
C ASP A 63 5.43 -10.10 3.97
N SER A 64 5.58 -8.77 3.94
CA SER A 64 6.87 -8.07 3.97
C SER A 64 7.11 -7.35 5.32
N PRO A 65 7.10 -8.05 6.47
CA PRO A 65 7.15 -7.42 7.80
C PRO A 65 8.48 -6.70 8.11
N LEU A 66 9.54 -7.02 7.36
CA LEU A 66 10.87 -6.43 7.52
C LEU A 66 11.18 -5.34 6.50
N MET A 67 10.17 -4.84 5.76
CA MET A 67 10.38 -3.78 4.77
C MET A 67 10.96 -2.53 5.45
N PRO A 68 12.14 -2.03 5.02
CA PRO A 68 12.69 -0.78 5.53
C PRO A 68 11.76 0.39 5.21
N ALA A 69 11.56 1.28 6.18
CA ALA A 69 10.71 2.45 6.00
C ALA A 69 11.30 3.42 4.96
N GLU A 70 12.64 3.44 4.85
CA GLU A 70 13.38 4.23 3.88
C GLU A 70 13.02 3.82 2.45
N ASN A 71 12.76 2.53 2.19
CA ASN A 71 12.36 2.04 0.88
C ASN A 71 10.94 2.50 0.50
N ILE A 72 10.04 2.58 1.48
CA ILE A 72 8.68 3.11 1.29
C ILE A 72 8.76 4.58 0.88
N ASN A 73 9.59 5.36 1.57
CA ASN A 73 9.82 6.77 1.25
C ASN A 73 10.51 6.94 -0.11
N GLN A 74 11.50 6.09 -0.41
CA GLN A 74 12.25 6.12 -1.66
C GLN A 74 11.36 5.86 -2.87
N VAL A 75 10.49 4.85 -2.83
CA VAL A 75 9.61 4.53 -3.97
C VAL A 75 8.55 5.61 -4.19
N ALA A 76 8.00 6.18 -3.12
CA ALA A 76 7.06 7.30 -3.22
C ALA A 76 7.73 8.54 -3.83
N LYS A 77 8.94 8.86 -3.38
CA LYS A 77 9.74 9.96 -3.95
C LYS A 77 10.08 9.72 -5.42
N LEU A 78 10.46 8.49 -5.78
CA LEU A 78 10.78 8.13 -7.16
C LEU A 78 9.60 8.39 -8.11
N LEU A 79 8.37 8.03 -7.70
CA LEU A 79 7.18 8.34 -8.48
C LEU A 79 6.91 9.86 -8.52
N SER A 80 7.01 10.54 -7.37
CA SER A 80 6.79 11.98 -7.29
C SER A 80 7.75 12.81 -8.16
N ASP A 81 9.00 12.35 -8.31
CA ASP A 81 10.01 13.02 -9.12
C ASP A 81 9.91 12.66 -10.63
N SER A 82 9.03 11.73 -11.00
CA SER A 82 8.88 11.18 -12.36
C SER A 82 7.48 11.46 -12.93
N PRO A 83 7.18 12.70 -13.36
CA PRO A 83 5.82 13.11 -13.73
C PRO A 83 5.23 12.34 -14.94
N ASP A 84 6.08 11.72 -15.76
CA ASP A 84 5.66 10.93 -16.92
C ASP A 84 5.36 9.45 -16.57
N ALA A 85 5.54 9.03 -15.31
CA ALA A 85 5.35 7.66 -14.86
C ALA A 85 4.06 7.49 -14.03
N GLY A 86 3.30 6.43 -14.30
CA GLY A 86 2.14 6.06 -13.48
C GLY A 86 2.48 5.10 -12.33
N ILE A 87 3.64 4.44 -12.37
CA ILE A 87 4.10 3.46 -11.39
C ILE A 87 5.61 3.57 -11.23
N ALA A 88 6.10 3.49 -9.99
CA ALA A 88 7.51 3.30 -9.66
C ALA A 88 7.69 2.04 -8.80
N THR A 89 8.86 1.40 -8.92
CA THR A 89 9.23 0.24 -8.09
C THR A 89 10.72 0.27 -7.77
N LEU A 90 11.11 -0.46 -6.73
CA LEU A 90 12.50 -0.64 -6.35
C LEU A 90 12.98 -2.03 -6.78
N ALA A 91 14.26 -2.12 -7.12
CA ALA A 91 14.92 -3.37 -7.41
C ALA A 91 16.30 -3.38 -6.73
N THR A 92 16.79 -4.57 -6.41
CA THR A 92 18.17 -4.78 -5.97
C THR A 92 18.85 -5.74 -6.92
N LYS A 93 20.17 -5.60 -7.05
CA LYS A 93 20.97 -6.51 -7.88
C LYS A 93 21.00 -7.89 -7.23
N ILE A 94 20.79 -8.93 -8.03
CA ILE A 94 21.08 -10.31 -7.62
C ILE A 94 22.60 -10.47 -7.58
N LEU A 95 23.14 -10.88 -6.45
CA LEU A 95 24.57 -11.17 -6.27
C LEU A 95 24.74 -12.70 -6.29
N ASP A 96 25.74 -13.17 -7.03
CA ASP A 96 26.16 -14.58 -7.08
C ASP A 96 26.98 -14.97 -5.83
#